data_AF-A0A2J0KPD2-F1
#
_entry.id   AF-A0A2J0KPD2-F1
#
_cell.length_a   1.000
_cell.length_b   1.000
_cell.length_c   1.000
_cell.angle_alpha   90.00
_cell.angle_beta   90.00
_cell.angle_gamma   90.00
#
_symmetry.space_group_name_H-M   'P 1'
#
loop_
_entity.id
_entity.type
_entity.pdbx_description
1 polymer ?
#
loop_
_entity_poly.entity_id
_entity_poly.type
_entity_poly.pdbx_seq_one_letter_code
_entity_poly.pdbx_strand_id
1 'polypeptide(L)'
;MGRKKKVLPSNVLSVPLVGKNFGHPAVYPVGLPSFFIKLLTPNNGVVVDPFGGSGQTAIAALQLGRRSILVDNNKHYCTIAAGRVQKAAKEISATISLRNFGVIARQVKLHMPSEKLELALV
;
A
#
# COMPACT_ATOMS: atom_id res chain seq x y z
N MET A 1 -0.83 -40.56 -9.71
CA MET A 1 -0.19 -39.26 -10.00
C MET A 1 -0.66 -38.25 -8.97
N GLY A 2 0.21 -37.79 -8.06
CA GLY A 2 -0.18 -37.00 -6.87
C GLY A 2 -0.56 -35.55 -7.20
N ARG A 3 -1.71 -35.09 -6.69
CA ARG A 3 -2.21 -33.72 -6.89
C ARG A 3 -1.28 -32.72 -6.17
N LYS A 4 -0.61 -31.84 -6.92
CA LYS A 4 0.23 -30.80 -6.30
C LYS A 4 -0.65 -29.82 -5.52
N LYS A 5 -0.30 -29.57 -4.25
CA LYS A 5 -1.03 -28.65 -3.34
C LYS A 5 -0.92 -27.17 -3.75
N LYS A 6 0.08 -26.79 -4.55
CA LYS A 6 0.34 -25.42 -5.02
C LYS A 6 0.89 -25.45 -6.45
N VAL A 7 0.59 -24.40 -7.21
CA VAL A 7 1.13 -24.14 -8.55
C VAL A 7 1.79 -22.77 -8.55
N LEU A 8 2.83 -22.61 -9.38
CA LEU A 8 3.43 -21.30 -9.59
C LEU A 8 2.44 -20.42 -10.38
N PRO A 9 2.44 -19.10 -10.14
CA PRO A 9 1.61 -18.19 -10.91
C PRO A 9 2.02 -18.20 -12.39
N SER A 10 1.03 -18.00 -13.27
CA SER A 10 1.27 -17.80 -14.71
C SER A 10 1.95 -16.45 -14.98
N ASN A 11 2.48 -16.26 -16.19
CA ASN A 11 2.97 -14.97 -16.67
C ASN A 11 1.84 -14.02 -17.14
N VAL A 12 0.59 -14.48 -17.16
CA VAL A 12 -0.59 -13.66 -17.42
C VAL A 12 -1.31 -13.36 -16.10
N LEU A 13 -1.43 -12.07 -15.77
CA LEU A 13 -2.14 -11.61 -14.57
C LEU A 13 -3.53 -11.10 -14.95
N SER A 14 -4.57 -11.74 -14.43
CA SER A 14 -5.95 -11.26 -14.53
C SER A 14 -6.30 -10.46 -13.27
N VAL A 15 -6.34 -9.13 -13.39
CA VAL A 15 -6.65 -8.21 -12.28
C VAL A 15 -7.82 -7.31 -12.69
N PRO A 16 -8.84 -7.09 -11.84
CA PRO A 16 -9.98 -6.25 -12.20
C PRO A 16 -9.53 -4.80 -12.47
N LEU A 17 -10.19 -4.16 -13.42
CA LEU A 17 -10.00 -2.73 -13.69
C LEU A 17 -10.48 -1.89 -12.50
N VAL A 18 -9.85 -0.73 -12.33
CA VAL A 18 -10.30 0.26 -11.35
C VAL A 18 -11.37 1.12 -12.00
N GLY A 19 -12.64 0.84 -11.74
CA GLY A 19 -13.76 1.64 -12.25
C GLY A 19 -13.97 2.98 -11.53
N LYS A 20 -13.16 3.27 -10.49
CA LYS A 20 -13.29 4.49 -9.68
C LYS A 20 -12.27 5.53 -10.15
N ASN A 21 -12.77 6.66 -10.63
CA ASN A 21 -11.94 7.77 -11.07
C ASN A 21 -11.39 8.50 -9.83
N PHE A 22 -10.09 8.38 -9.56
CA PHE A 22 -9.44 9.00 -8.40
C PHE A 22 -8.87 10.39 -8.71
N GLY A 23 -9.36 11.07 -9.75
CA GLY A 23 -8.78 12.32 -10.26
C GLY A 23 -7.52 12.10 -11.10
N HIS A 24 -7.23 10.86 -11.49
CA HIS A 24 -6.17 10.48 -12.41
C HIS A 24 -6.76 9.58 -13.50
N PRO A 25 -6.53 9.87 -14.80
CA PRO A 25 -7.23 9.20 -15.89
C PRO A 25 -6.86 7.72 -16.05
N ALA A 26 -5.66 7.32 -15.64
CA ALA A 26 -5.13 5.95 -15.82
C ALA A 26 -4.65 5.33 -14.50
N VAL A 27 -5.59 4.94 -13.62
CA VAL A 27 -5.24 4.28 -12.35
C VAL A 27 -5.26 2.76 -12.53
N TYR A 28 -4.12 2.10 -12.34
CA TYR A 28 -4.06 0.63 -12.30
C TYR A 28 -4.55 0.07 -10.95
N PRO A 29 -5.06 -1.17 -10.89
CA PRO A 29 -5.51 -1.79 -9.65
C PRO A 29 -4.35 -2.07 -8.69
N VAL A 30 -4.56 -1.89 -7.38
CA VAL A 30 -3.57 -2.16 -6.31
C VAL A 30 -3.07 -3.61 -6.34
N GLY A 31 -3.88 -4.55 -6.84
CA GLY A 31 -3.49 -5.94 -6.99
C GLY A 31 -2.29 -6.14 -7.94
N LEU A 32 -2.14 -5.28 -8.94
CA LEU A 32 -1.04 -5.35 -9.90
C LEU A 32 0.34 -5.09 -9.25
N PRO A 33 0.63 -3.93 -8.63
CA PRO A 33 1.90 -3.74 -7.93
C PRO A 33 2.05 -4.69 -6.75
N SER A 34 0.95 -5.10 -6.08
CA SER A 34 1.03 -6.05 -4.97
C SER A 34 1.63 -7.41 -5.39
N PHE A 35 1.36 -7.85 -6.61
CA PHE A 35 1.95 -9.09 -7.15
C PHE A 35 3.48 -8.98 -7.23
N PHE A 36 3.97 -7.91 -7.87
CA PHE A 36 5.40 -7.71 -8.09
C PHE A 36 6.15 -7.40 -6.79
N ILE A 37 5.58 -6.60 -5.90
CA ILE A 37 6.22 -6.27 -4.61
C ILE A 37 6.40 -7.52 -3.74
N LYS A 38 5.43 -8.44 -3.73
CA LYS A 38 5.57 -9.72 -3.01
C LYS A 38 6.70 -10.58 -3.59
N LEU A 39 6.85 -10.56 -4.91
CA LEU A 39 7.80 -11.41 -5.63
C LEU A 39 9.23 -10.87 -5.59
N LEU A 40 9.39 -9.56 -5.72
CA LEU A 40 10.67 -8.91 -6.03
C LEU A 40 11.24 -8.08 -4.87
N THR A 41 10.47 -7.85 -3.81
CA THR A 41 10.91 -7.00 -2.70
C THR A 41 11.03 -7.79 -1.40
N PRO A 42 12.19 -7.75 -0.71
CA PRO A 42 12.35 -8.36 0.59
C PRO A 42 11.41 -7.73 1.63
N ASN A 43 11.17 -8.43 2.73
CA ASN A 43 10.42 -7.87 3.86
C ASN A 43 11.10 -6.58 4.36
N ASN A 44 10.31 -5.56 4.68
CA ASN A 44 10.79 -4.21 5.05
C ASN A 44 11.65 -3.50 3.98
N GLY A 45 11.72 -4.05 2.76
CA GLY A 45 12.39 -3.44 1.62
C GLY A 45 11.74 -2.14 1.16
N VAL A 46 12.38 -1.48 0.20
CA VAL A 46 11.91 -0.21 -0.37
C VAL A 46 11.48 -0.44 -1.81
N VAL A 47 10.30 0.08 -2.16
CA VAL A 47 9.76 0.10 -3.53
C VAL A 47 9.92 1.51 -4.08
N VAL A 48 10.51 1.66 -5.26
CA VAL A 48 10.64 2.96 -5.93
C VAL A 48 9.78 2.94 -7.19
N ASP A 49 8.95 3.96 -7.36
CA ASP A 49 8.14 4.16 -8.54
C ASP A 49 8.38 5.57 -9.11
N PRO A 50 9.07 5.69 -10.27
CA PRO A 50 9.37 6.99 -10.86
C PRO A 50 8.18 7.66 -11.54
N PHE A 51 7.03 6.97 -11.62
CA PHE A 51 5.79 7.46 -12.24
C PHE A 51 4.59 7.18 -11.31
N GLY A 52 4.71 7.63 -10.07
CA GLY A 52 3.84 7.22 -8.96
C GLY A 52 2.37 7.60 -9.11
N GLY A 53 2.05 8.59 -9.95
CA GLY A 53 0.69 9.01 -10.28
C GLY A 53 -0.18 9.17 -9.03
N SER A 54 -1.30 8.45 -9.00
CA SER A 54 -2.25 8.51 -7.89
C SER A 54 -1.87 7.68 -6.64
N GLY A 55 -0.70 7.04 -6.61
CA GLY A 55 -0.13 6.41 -5.41
C GLY A 55 -0.45 4.93 -5.18
N GLN A 56 -0.91 4.19 -6.19
CA GLN A 56 -1.29 2.77 -6.05
C GLN A 56 -0.12 1.88 -5.62
N THR A 57 1.09 2.15 -6.11
CA THR A 57 2.30 1.41 -5.72
C THR A 57 2.63 1.58 -4.24
N ALA A 58 2.54 2.82 -3.71
CA ALA A 58 2.77 3.08 -2.29
C ALA A 58 1.70 2.43 -1.40
N ILE A 59 0.43 2.44 -1.80
CA ILE A 59 -0.64 1.74 -1.07
C ILE A 59 -0.36 0.23 -1.01
N ALA A 60 0.03 -0.38 -2.13
CA ALA A 60 0.40 -1.79 -2.17
C ALA A 60 1.63 -2.09 -1.29
N ALA A 61 2.67 -1.27 -1.38
CA ALA A 61 3.87 -1.41 -0.56
C ALA A 61 3.54 -1.33 0.93
N LEU A 62 2.75 -0.33 1.32
CA LEU A 62 2.30 -0.12 2.70
C LEU A 62 1.49 -1.30 3.23
N GLN A 63 0.51 -1.80 2.46
CA GLN A 63 -0.30 -2.97 2.84
C GLN A 63 0.54 -4.24 3.03
N LEU A 64 1.67 -4.32 2.33
CA LEU A 64 2.63 -5.40 2.44
C LEU A 64 3.71 -5.13 3.50
N GLY A 65 3.71 -3.99 4.20
CA GLY A 65 4.77 -3.67 5.18
C GLY A 65 6.12 -3.39 4.51
N ARG A 66 6.11 -2.77 3.33
CA ARG A 66 7.30 -2.23 2.65
C ARG A 66 7.29 -0.70 2.74
N ARG A 67 8.47 -0.10 2.64
CA ARG A 67 8.63 1.34 2.43
C ARG A 67 8.48 1.64 0.94
N SER A 68 8.10 2.88 0.61
CA SER A 68 8.01 3.30 -0.79
C SER A 68 8.45 4.73 -1.01
N ILE A 69 9.03 4.99 -2.18
CA ILE A 69 9.33 6.34 -2.70
C ILE A 69 8.59 6.45 -4.03
N LEU A 70 7.78 7.50 -4.17
CA LEU A 70 7.06 7.79 -5.40
C LEU A 70 7.53 9.14 -5.94
N VAL A 71 7.86 9.18 -7.23
CA VAL A 71 8.18 10.41 -7.95
C VAL A 71 7.10 10.60 -9.02
N ASP A 72 6.64 11.84 -9.20
CA ASP A 72 5.77 12.23 -10.29
C ASP A 72 6.04 13.69 -10.63
N ASN A 73 6.02 14.04 -11.92
CA ASN A 73 6.26 15.41 -12.36
C ASN A 73 5.04 16.33 -12.14
N ASN A 74 3.87 15.77 -11.86
CA ASN A 74 2.65 16.51 -11.64
C ASN A 74 2.37 16.64 -10.13
N LYS A 75 2.56 17.86 -9.61
CA LYS A 75 2.31 18.20 -8.20
C LYS A 75 0.90 17.86 -7.71
N HIS A 76 -0.11 17.92 -8.59
CA HIS A 76 -1.48 17.55 -8.24
C HIS A 76 -1.58 16.04 -7.91
N TYR A 77 -0.92 15.20 -8.70
CA TYR A 77 -0.88 13.76 -8.46
C TYR A 77 -0.09 13.39 -7.21
N CYS A 78 1.04 14.06 -6.95
CA CYS A 78 1.76 13.90 -5.68
C CYS A 78 0.87 14.19 -4.47
N THR A 79 0.04 15.23 -4.54
CA THR A 79 -0.88 15.61 -3.46
C THR A 79 -1.98 14.56 -3.27
N ILE A 80 -2.58 14.08 -4.35
CA ILE A 80 -3.58 12.99 -4.32
C ILE A 80 -2.96 11.72 -3.72
N ALA A 81 -1.78 11.32 -4.19
CA ALA A 81 -1.07 10.14 -3.72
C ALA A 81 -0.79 10.23 -2.21
N ALA A 82 -0.24 11.35 -1.74
CA ALA A 82 0.05 11.57 -0.32
C ALA A 82 -1.20 11.45 0.55
N GLY A 83 -2.31 12.09 0.17
CA GLY A 83 -3.57 12.01 0.91
C GLY A 83 -4.13 10.59 0.97
N ARG A 84 -4.06 9.84 -0.14
CA ARG A 84 -4.53 8.46 -0.22
C ARG A 84 -3.67 7.50 0.61
N VAL A 85 -2.34 7.64 0.54
CA VAL A 85 -1.40 6.85 1.34
C VAL A 85 -1.59 7.13 2.83
N GLN A 86 -1.75 8.39 3.22
CA GLN A 86 -2.02 8.75 4.62
C GLN A 86 -3.34 8.14 5.12
N LYS A 87 -4.39 8.18 4.30
CA LYS A 87 -5.67 7.54 4.63
C LYS A 87 -5.50 6.02 4.82
N ALA A 88 -4.84 5.35 3.89
CA ALA A 88 -4.57 3.91 3.99
C ALA A 88 -3.74 3.55 5.23
N ALA A 89 -2.74 4.37 5.59
CA ALA A 89 -1.93 4.16 6.78
C ALA A 89 -2.74 4.27 8.07
N LYS A 90 -3.68 5.23 8.15
CA LYS A 90 -4.61 5.38 9.27
C LYS A 90 -5.52 4.15 9.41
N GLU A 91 -6.07 3.66 8.30
CA GLU A 91 -6.94 2.47 8.28
C GLU A 91 -6.19 1.20 8.74
N ILE A 92 -4.94 1.02 8.30
CA ILE A 92 -4.09 -0.11 8.72
C ILE A 92 -3.76 0.00 10.21
N SER A 93 -3.38 1.19 10.68
CA SER A 93 -3.03 1.43 12.09
C SER A 93 -4.24 1.20 13.01
N ALA A 94 -5.43 1.65 12.61
CA ALA A 94 -6.67 1.39 13.34
C ALA A 94 -6.99 -0.11 13.39
N THR A 95 -6.77 -0.83 12.30
CA THR A 95 -6.98 -2.29 12.24
C THR A 95 -6.02 -3.05 13.14
N ILE A 96 -4.73 -2.67 13.15
CA ILE A 96 -3.71 -3.26 14.05
C ILE A 96 -4.07 -2.96 15.51
N SER A 97 -4.47 -1.73 15.80
CA SER A 97 -4.94 -1.32 17.12
C SER A 97 -6.11 -2.20 17.57
N LEU A 98 -7.16 -2.35 16.76
CA LEU A 98 -8.31 -3.21 17.07
C LEU A 98 -7.95 -4.69 17.25
N ARG A 99 -7.00 -5.24 16.48
CA ARG A 99 -6.52 -6.62 16.66
C ARG A 99 -5.73 -6.79 17.95
N ASN A 100 -4.92 -5.79 18.30
CA ASN A 100 -4.21 -5.76 19.58
C ASN A 100 -5.18 -5.59 20.76
N PHE A 101 -6.28 -4.86 20.57
CA PHE A 101 -7.38 -4.73 21.53
C PHE A 101 -8.29 -5.97 21.59
N GLY A 102 -8.31 -6.83 20.56
CA GLY A 102 -9.04 -8.10 20.53
C GLY A 102 -8.50 -9.18 21.47
N VAL A 103 -7.32 -8.97 22.07
CA VAL A 103 -6.74 -9.84 23.12
C VAL A 103 -6.94 -9.24 24.52
N ILE A 104 -7.27 -7.94 24.65
CA ILE A 104 -7.62 -7.32 25.93
C ILE A 104 -8.72 -6.29 25.69
N ALA A 105 -9.97 -6.76 25.67
CA ALA A 105 -11.13 -5.91 25.86
C ALA A 105 -11.17 -5.43 27.33
N ARG A 106 -10.39 -4.40 27.67
CA ARG A 106 -10.61 -3.52 28.84
C ARG A 106 -9.77 -2.25 28.69
N GLN A 107 -10.37 -1.26 28.03
CA GLN A 107 -10.25 0.18 28.24
C GLN A 107 -8.91 0.69 28.83
N VAL A 108 -7.99 1.14 27.95
CA VAL A 108 -6.95 2.12 28.33
C VAL A 108 -6.81 3.16 27.23
N LYS A 109 -7.06 4.41 27.60
CA LYS A 109 -6.88 5.61 26.80
C LYS A 109 -5.37 5.79 26.58
N LEU A 110 -4.87 5.45 25.39
CA LEU A 110 -3.47 5.72 25.05
C LEU A 110 -3.38 6.93 24.12
N HIS A 111 -2.96 8.04 24.72
CA HIS A 111 -2.37 9.19 24.06
C HIS A 111 -1.19 8.72 23.20
N MET A 112 -1.22 9.00 21.89
CA MET A 112 -0.09 8.77 21.00
C MET A 112 0.51 10.11 20.56
N PRO A 113 1.81 10.36 20.78
CA PRO A 113 2.48 11.58 20.37
C PRO A 113 2.66 11.62 18.86
N SER A 114 2.34 12.77 18.29
CA SER A 114 2.40 13.10 16.87
C SER A 114 3.82 13.50 16.47
N GLU A 115 4.72 12.56 16.23
CA GLU A 115 6.04 12.88 15.64
C GLU A 115 6.63 11.63 14.97
N LYS A 116 7.17 11.81 13.75
CA LYS A 116 7.68 10.79 12.80
C LYS A 116 6.68 10.26 11.75
N LEU A 117 6.02 11.20 11.08
CA LEU A 117 5.67 11.08 9.66
C LEU A 117 6.51 12.10 8.89
N GLU A 118 7.83 11.91 8.85
CA GLU A 118 8.67 12.72 7.97
C GLU A 118 8.61 12.14 6.55
N LEU A 119 8.11 13.01 5.67
CA LEU A 119 8.04 12.90 4.23
C LEU A 119 9.42 12.61 3.63
N ALA A 120 9.47 11.64 2.71
CA ALA A 120 10.38 11.74 1.57
C ALA A 120 9.52 11.94 0.33
N LEU A 121 9.08 13.18 0.13
CA LEU A 121 8.69 13.73 -1.17
C LEU A 121 9.94 14.47 -1.66
N VAL A 122 10.72 13.81 -2.51
CA VAL A 122 11.68 14.44 -3.41
C VAL A 122 11.29 14.02 -4.82
#